data_AF-A0A969Q8A9-F1
#
_entry.id   AF-A0A969Q8A9-F1
#
_cell.length_a   1.000
_cell.length_b   1.000
_cell.length_c   1.000
_cell.angle_alpha   90.00
_cell.angle_beta   90.00
_cell.angle_gamma   90.00
#
_symmetry.space_group_name_H-M   'P 1'
#
loop_
_entity.id
_entity.type
_entity.pdbx_description
1 polymer ?
#
loop_
_entity_poly.entity_id
_entity_poly.type
_entity_poly.pdbx_seq_one_letter_code
_entity_poly.pdbx_strand_id
1 'polypeptide(L)'
;MEYFFQQLLNGLTLGSIYGLIAIGYTMVYGIIGMINFAHGDIFMLGAFVALIVFLVLTSIFGGISVVLFLLIMMIIAMLTTSLYNWTIEKIAYRPLRGSFRLAPLITAIGMSIAISNFVQVS
;
A
#
# COMPACT_ATOMS: atom_id res chain seq x y z
N MET A 1 2.99 34.04 -8.21
CA MET A 1 2.72 32.98 -9.21
C MET A 1 3.32 31.65 -8.81
N GLU A 2 4.58 31.59 -8.36
CA GLU A 2 5.25 30.37 -7.90
C GLU A 2 4.44 29.59 -6.84
N TYR A 3 3.97 30.26 -5.78
CA TYR A 3 3.13 29.64 -4.75
C TYR A 3 1.84 29.00 -5.30
N PHE A 4 1.19 29.64 -6.26
CA PHE A 4 -0.01 29.10 -6.90
C PHE A 4 0.30 27.80 -7.66
N PHE A 5 1.36 27.78 -8.47
CA PHE A 5 1.78 26.58 -9.18
C PHE A 5 2.19 25.45 -8.23
N GLN A 6 2.87 25.77 -7.13
CA GLN A 6 3.23 24.77 -6.12
C GLN A 6 1.98 24.16 -5.47
N GLN A 7 0.98 24.98 -5.08
CA GLN A 7 -0.26 24.45 -4.51
C GLN A 7 -1.07 23.64 -5.52
N LEU A 8 -1.08 24.05 -6.79
CA LEU A 8 -1.71 23.28 -7.87
C LEU A 8 -1.07 21.90 -8.02
N LEU A 9 0.27 21.83 -8.04
CA LEU A 9 1.00 20.56 -8.12
C LEU A 9 0.80 19.70 -6.87
N ASN A 10 0.79 20.30 -5.67
CA ASN A 10 0.49 19.58 -4.43
C ASN A 10 -0.93 18.99 -4.45
N GLY A 11 -1.91 19.78 -4.90
CA GLY A 11 -3.31 19.34 -5.03
C GLY A 11 -3.46 18.20 -6.04
N LEU A 12 -2.80 18.31 -7.20
CA LEU A 12 -2.79 17.23 -8.20
C LEU A 12 -2.11 15.96 -7.68
N THR A 13 -1.00 16.10 -6.95
CA THR A 13 -0.27 14.96 -6.38
C THR A 13 -1.11 14.24 -5.33
N LEU A 14 -1.66 14.97 -4.35
CA LEU A 14 -2.52 14.39 -3.31
C LEU A 14 -3.82 13.83 -3.90
N GLY A 15 -4.44 14.55 -4.84
CA GLY A 15 -5.64 14.11 -5.54
C GLY A 15 -5.40 12.81 -6.32
N SER A 16 -4.25 12.68 -6.98
CA SER A 16 -3.86 11.45 -7.69
C SER A 16 -3.65 10.29 -6.72
N ILE A 17 -3.00 10.52 -5.58
CA ILE A 17 -2.80 9.51 -4.54
C ILE A 17 -4.16 9.03 -4.00
N TYR A 18 -5.04 9.95 -3.61
CA TYR A 18 -6.38 9.58 -3.11
C TYR A 18 -7.24 8.91 -4.17
N GLY A 19 -7.15 9.37 -5.43
CA GLY A 19 -7.83 8.74 -6.56
C GLY A 19 -7.38 7.30 -6.78
N LEU A 20 -6.06 7.05 -6.74
CA LEU A 20 -5.50 5.70 -6.86
C LEU A 20 -5.90 4.80 -5.68
N ILE A 21 -5.89 5.33 -4.45
CA ILE A 21 -6.36 4.59 -3.26
C ILE A 21 -7.84 4.22 -3.41
N ALA A 22 -8.68 5.14 -3.87
CA ALA A 22 -10.11 4.88 -4.08
C ALA A 22 -10.34 3.83 -5.18
N ILE A 23 -9.63 3.92 -6.31
CA ILE A 23 -9.70 2.92 -7.39
C ILE A 23 -9.24 1.55 -6.90
N GLY A 24 -8.12 1.48 -6.17
CA GLY A 24 -7.61 0.23 -5.59
C GLY A 24 -8.61 -0.40 -4.63
N TYR A 25 -9.17 0.38 -3.71
CA TYR A 25 -10.14 -0.08 -2.73
C TYR A 25 -11.43 -0.59 -3.39
N THR A 26 -11.95 0.14 -4.36
CA THR A 26 -13.17 -0.25 -5.09
C THR A 26 -12.97 -1.50 -5.93
N MET A 27 -11.81 -1.70 -6.55
CA MET A 27 -11.48 -2.94 -7.26
C MET A 27 -11.41 -4.15 -6.32
N VAL A 28 -10.70 -4.02 -5.19
CA VAL A 28 -10.57 -5.10 -4.21
C VAL A 28 -11.94 -5.46 -3.63
N TYR A 29 -12.73 -4.45 -3.25
CA TYR A 29 -14.09 -4.67 -2.78
C TYR A 29 -14.97 -5.30 -3.88
N GLY A 30 -14.84 -4.88 -5.14
CA GLY A 30 -15.59 -5.42 -6.27
C GLY A 30 -15.30 -6.90 -6.55
N ILE A 31 -14.06 -7.35 -6.33
CA ILE A 31 -13.67 -8.76 -6.52
C ILE A 31 -14.04 -9.61 -5.31
N ILE A 32 -13.72 -9.14 -4.10
CA ILE A 32 -13.82 -9.94 -2.87
C ILE A 32 -15.23 -9.86 -2.27
N GLY A 33 -15.97 -8.77 -2.49
CA GLY A 33 -17.30 -8.52 -1.92
C GLY A 33 -17.30 -8.28 -0.40
N MET A 34 -16.13 -8.02 0.19
CA MET A 34 -15.95 -7.83 1.63
C MET A 34 -15.20 -6.53 1.91
N ILE A 35 -15.57 -5.84 3.00
CA ILE A 35 -14.89 -4.64 3.48
C ILE A 35 -13.50 -5.04 3.99
N ASN A 36 -12.45 -4.48 3.39
CA ASN A 36 -11.05 -4.73 3.78
C ASN A 36 -10.45 -3.50 4.49
N PHE A 37 -10.48 -3.48 5.82
CA PHE A 37 -9.90 -2.39 6.60
C PHE A 37 -8.38 -2.29 6.49
N ALA A 38 -7.69 -3.41 6.24
CA ALA A 38 -6.23 -3.44 6.13
C ALA A 38 -5.68 -2.81 4.82
N HIS A 39 -6.54 -2.41 3.89
CA HIS A 39 -6.09 -1.87 2.60
C HIS A 39 -5.22 -0.61 2.76
N GLY A 40 -5.58 0.28 3.70
CA GLY A 40 -4.79 1.46 4.03
C GLY A 40 -3.41 1.12 4.60
N ASP A 41 -3.33 0.10 5.46
CA ASP A 41 -2.06 -0.37 6.03
C ASP A 41 -1.13 -0.96 4.96
N ILE A 42 -1.69 -1.61 3.95
CA ILE A 42 -0.90 -2.16 2.83
C ILE A 42 -0.37 -1.04 1.92
N PHE A 43 -1.16 0.02 1.73
CA PHE A 43 -0.68 1.22 1.04
C PHE A 43 0.49 1.87 1.79
N MET A 44 0.37 1.99 3.12
CA MET A 44 1.44 2.46 3.99
C MET A 44 2.69 1.58 3.86
N LEU A 45 2.57 0.26 3.93
CA LEU A 45 3.69 -0.67 3.73
C LEU A 45 4.38 -0.44 2.38
N GLY A 46 3.62 -0.23 1.30
CA GLY A 46 4.18 0.06 -0.02
C GLY A 46 5.03 1.33 -0.04
N ALA A 47 4.55 2.39 0.61
CA ALA A 47 5.29 3.64 0.74
C ALA A 47 6.60 3.46 1.53
N PHE A 48 6.57 2.73 2.66
CA PHE A 48 7.77 2.44 3.44
C PHE A 48 8.76 1.56 2.67
N VAL A 49 8.30 0.53 1.95
CA VAL A 49 9.19 -0.29 1.12
C VAL A 49 9.86 0.56 0.05
N ALA A 50 9.11 1.42 -0.65
CA ALA A 50 9.69 2.33 -1.64
C ALA A 50 10.76 3.24 -1.03
N LEU A 51 10.51 3.79 0.17
CA LEU A 51 11.47 4.61 0.92
C LEU A 51 12.73 3.81 1.29
N ILE A 52 12.58 2.60 1.83
CA ILE A 52 13.72 1.74 2.19
C ILE A 52 14.56 1.42 0.96
N VAL A 53 13.92 1.05 -0.16
CA VAL A 53 14.61 0.79 -1.43
C VAL A 53 15.36 2.02 -1.90
N PHE A 54 14.75 3.21 -1.82
CA PHE A 54 15.41 4.46 -2.17
C PHE A 54 16.68 4.71 -1.34
N LEU A 55 16.60 4.53 -0.02
CA LEU A 55 17.74 4.72 0.89
C LEU A 55 18.87 3.72 0.60
N VAL A 56 18.53 2.45 0.36
CA VAL A 56 19.50 1.40 0.02
C VAL A 56 20.16 1.66 -1.34
N LEU A 57 19.38 2.04 -2.35
CA LEU A 57 19.92 2.36 -3.67
C LEU A 57 20.84 3.58 -3.62
N THR A 58 20.47 4.61 -2.87
CA THR A 58 21.27 5.83 -2.73
C THR A 58 22.58 5.56 -1.97
N SER A 59 22.59 4.67 -0.99
CA SER A 59 23.79 4.34 -0.22
C SER A 59 24.79 3.48 -0.99
N ILE A 60 24.32 2.59 -1.86
CA ILE A 60 25.16 1.68 -2.65
C ILE A 60 25.58 2.33 -3.98
N PHE A 61 24.67 3.06 -4.62
CA PHE A 61 24.85 3.61 -5.96
C PHE A 61 24.72 5.13 -5.95
N GLY A 62 25.79 5.83 -5.58
CA GLY A 62 25.87 7.27 -5.72
C GLY A 62 25.92 7.67 -7.21
N GLY A 63 24.83 8.23 -7.75
CA GLY A 63 24.82 8.87 -9.08
C GLY A 63 24.08 8.15 -10.21
N ILE A 64 23.27 7.13 -9.93
CA ILE A 64 22.36 6.55 -10.93
C ILE A 64 21.26 7.56 -11.31
N SER A 65 20.76 7.48 -12.55
CA SER A 65 19.63 8.29 -13.03
C SER A 65 18.41 8.15 -12.12
N VAL A 66 17.82 9.29 -11.74
CA VAL A 66 16.60 9.37 -10.91
C VAL A 66 15.47 8.52 -11.48
N VAL A 67 15.34 8.44 -12.81
CA VAL A 67 14.32 7.62 -13.48
C VAL A 67 14.49 6.14 -13.16
N LEU A 68 15.74 5.66 -13.12
CA LEU A 68 16.02 4.25 -12.82
C LEU A 68 15.67 3.92 -11.38
N PHE A 69 15.96 4.82 -10.43
CA PHE A 69 15.55 4.66 -9.04
C PHE A 69 14.04 4.55 -8.90
N LEU A 70 13.28 5.45 -9.54
CA LEU A 70 11.82 5.42 -9.51
C LEU A 70 11.26 4.10 -10.07
N LEU A 71 11.80 3.60 -11.18
CA LEU A 71 11.37 2.34 -11.77
C LEU A 71 11.66 1.14 -10.85
N ILE A 72 12.86 1.07 -10.26
CA ILE A 72 13.22 -0.01 -9.34
C ILE A 72 12.34 0.03 -8.08
N MET A 73 12.17 1.21 -7.48
CA MET A 73 11.30 1.41 -6.32
C MET A 73 9.87 0.97 -6.62
N MET A 74 9.32 1.37 -7.77
CA MET A 74 7.98 0.99 -8.20
C MET A 74 7.84 -0.53 -8.33
N ILE A 75 8.75 -1.19 -9.04
CA ILE A 75 8.70 -2.65 -9.26
C ILE A 75 8.81 -3.38 -7.93
N ILE A 76 9.77 -3.02 -7.07
CA ILE A 76 9.95 -3.69 -5.78
C ILE A 76 8.73 -3.46 -4.88
N ALA A 77 8.20 -2.23 -4.80
CA ALA A 77 7.01 -1.94 -4.03
C ALA A 77 5.78 -2.71 -4.53
N MET A 78 5.59 -2.84 -5.85
CA MET A 78 4.51 -3.64 -6.42
C MET A 78 4.63 -5.12 -6.05
N LEU A 79 5.83 -5.69 -6.16
CA LEU A 79 6.07 -7.10 -5.84
C LEU A 79 5.85 -7.40 -4.35
N THR A 80 6.39 -6.56 -3.47
CA THR A 80 6.26 -6.75 -2.01
C THR A 80 4.81 -6.57 -1.55
N THR A 81 4.13 -5.50 -1.96
CA THR A 81 2.73 -5.27 -1.59
C THR A 81 1.79 -6.32 -2.17
N SER A 82 2.05 -6.81 -3.38
CA SER A 82 1.31 -7.93 -3.96
C SER A 82 1.50 -9.22 -3.14
N LEU A 83 2.74 -9.50 -2.72
CA LEU A 83 3.04 -10.68 -1.90
C LEU A 83 2.37 -10.59 -0.52
N TYR A 84 2.38 -9.41 0.11
CA TYR A 84 1.66 -9.16 1.36
C TYR A 84 0.17 -9.36 1.21
N ASN A 85 -0.47 -8.74 0.22
CA ASN A 85 -1.90 -8.91 -0.06
C ASN A 85 -2.27 -10.37 -0.27
N TRP A 86 -1.51 -11.09 -1.09
CA TRP A 86 -1.74 -12.52 -1.34
C TRP A 86 -1.62 -13.35 -0.07
N THR A 87 -0.63 -13.04 0.78
CA THR A 87 -0.41 -13.74 2.05
C THR A 87 -1.57 -13.51 3.02
N ILE A 88 -2.02 -12.26 3.16
CA ILE A 88 -3.16 -11.89 4.00
C ILE A 88 -4.44 -12.56 3.50
N GLU A 89 -4.68 -12.52 2.18
CA GLU A 89 -5.84 -13.19 1.60
C GLU A 89 -5.80 -14.69 1.90
N LYS A 90 -4.67 -15.35 1.68
CA LYS A 90 -4.54 -16.79 1.84
C LYS A 90 -4.70 -17.25 3.29
N ILE A 91 -4.10 -16.52 4.24
CA ILE A 91 -4.02 -16.93 5.65
C ILE A 91 -5.23 -16.42 6.45
N ALA A 92 -5.65 -15.18 6.22
CA ALA A 92 -6.65 -14.52 7.05
C ALA A 92 -8.04 -14.56 6.42
N TYR A 93 -8.19 -14.19 5.15
CA TYR A 93 -9.51 -13.95 4.56
C TYR A 93 -10.13 -15.18 3.91
N ARG A 94 -9.35 -15.93 3.13
CA ARG A 94 -9.81 -17.11 2.37
C ARG A 94 -10.44 -18.20 3.25
N PRO A 95 -9.89 -18.53 4.43
CA PRO A 95 -10.50 -19.54 5.31
C PRO A 95 -11.87 -19.14 5.85
N LEU A 96 -12.15 -17.84 5.94
CA LEU A 96 -13.35 -17.30 6.58
C LEU A 96 -14.46 -16.90 5.59
N ARG A 97 -14.24 -17.08 4.28
CA ARG A 97 -15.23 -16.76 3.24
C ARG A 97 -16.54 -17.53 3.38
N GLY A 98 -16.51 -18.74 3.95
CA GLY A 98 -17.70 -19.56 4.20
C GLY A 98 -18.37 -19.31 5.56
N SER A 99 -17.82 -18.42 6.39
CA SER A 99 -18.30 -18.13 7.74
C SER A 99 -19.40 -17.06 7.73
N PHE A 100 -19.96 -16.75 8.90
CA PHE A 100 -20.92 -15.66 9.04
C PHE A 100 -20.30 -14.31 8.65
N ARG A 101 -21.09 -13.41 8.06
CA ARG A 101 -20.63 -12.17 7.39
C ARG A 101 -19.74 -11.25 8.24
N LEU A 102 -19.83 -11.32 9.57
CA LEU A 102 -19.02 -10.51 10.49
C LEU A 102 -17.61 -11.09 10.71
N ALA A 103 -17.39 -12.39 10.52
CA ALA A 103 -16.08 -13.00 10.77
C ALA A 103 -14.98 -12.42 9.86
N PRO A 104 -15.15 -12.31 8.53
CA PRO A 104 -14.16 -11.66 7.67
C PRO A 104 -13.89 -10.20 8.02
N LEU A 105 -14.91 -9.47 8.51
CA LEU A 105 -14.79 -8.08 8.94
C LEU A 105 -13.87 -7.96 10.16
N ILE A 106 -14.11 -8.78 11.18
CA ILE A 106 -13.31 -8.82 12.41
C ILE A 106 -11.86 -9.18 12.07
N THR A 107 -11.66 -10.14 11.17
CA THR A 107 -10.32 -10.52 10.72
C THR A 107 -9.64 -9.40 9.94
N ALA A 108 -10.35 -8.66 9.09
CA ALA A 108 -9.79 -7.51 8.41
C ALA A 108 -9.34 -6.40 9.37
N ILE A 109 -10.11 -6.14 10.43
CA ILE A 109 -9.72 -5.23 11.51
C ILE A 109 -8.49 -5.77 12.25
N GLY A 110 -8.51 -7.05 12.63
CA GLY A 110 -7.38 -7.69 13.33
C GLY A 110 -6.08 -7.65 12.52
N MET A 111 -6.17 -7.86 11.20
CA MET A 111 -5.03 -7.75 10.29
C MET A 111 -4.51 -6.32 10.18
N SER A 112 -5.41 -5.32 10.08
CA SER A 112 -5.03 -3.90 10.11
C SER A 112 -4.22 -3.57 11.36
N ILE A 113 -4.73 -3.94 12.54
CA ILE A 113 -4.05 -3.74 13.83
C ILE A 113 -2.70 -4.47 13.85
N ALA A 114 -2.65 -5.72 13.39
CA ALA A 114 -1.40 -6.49 13.38
C ALA A 114 -0.33 -5.85 12.50
N ILE A 115 -0.69 -5.40 11.29
CA ILE A 115 0.24 -4.74 10.37
C ILE A 115 0.71 -3.41 10.95
N SER A 116 -0.22 -2.57 11.40
CA SER A 116 0.08 -1.28 12.01
C SER A 116 1.03 -1.42 13.22
N ASN A 117 0.78 -2.38 14.12
CA ASN A 117 1.66 -2.62 15.27
C ASN A 117 3.02 -3.20 14.86
N PHE A 118 3.06 -4.11 13.88
CA PHE A 118 4.32 -4.67 13.39
C PHE A 118 5.25 -3.57 12.87
N VAL A 119 4.70 -2.61 12.12
CA VAL A 119 5.45 -1.47 11.59
C VAL A 119 5.86 -0.49 12.69
N GLN A 120 5.04 -0.30 13.73
CA GLN A 120 5.40 0.59 14.85
C GLN A 120 6.54 0.05 15.72
N VAL A 121 6.67 -1.27 15.84
CA VAL A 121 7.68 -1.93 16.69
C VAL A 121 9.00 -2.18 15.95
N SER A 122 8.96 -2.29 14.61
CA SER A 122 10.13 -2.56 13.76
C SER A 122 10.89 -1.29 13.37
#